data_AF-A0AAV6JK73-F1
#
_entry.id   AF-A0AAV6JK73-F1
#
_cell.length_a   1.000
_cell.length_b   1.000
_cell.length_c   1.000
_cell.angle_alpha   90.00
_cell.angle_beta   90.00
_cell.angle_gamma   90.00
#
_symmetry.space_group_name_H-M   'P 1'
#
loop_
_entity.id
_entity.type
_entity.pdbx_description
1 polymer ?
#
loop_
_entity_poly.entity_id
_entity_poly.type
_entity_poly.pdbx_seq_one_letter_code
_entity_poly.pdbx_strand_id
1 'polypeptide(L)'
;MMGRPITLEEGMSILEEGIVRAKMILDGYPSSALFTAEEYMKFYDCVYYMCIQHQLCDQSLHLSQRFTRALEESISSRVLPSLQGKNGASLLKELTSMWANYKSMAKCLGGFFLYLDRPYRTATSLRDVSFRCFRDLVCNTHYPKLQDAAIALINQDRTENPTDRSLLKCISTFFVEMGIGKDTYYYDDYERAILADTSSYYSRLASEWLALYSCVDYIKEAEWCLKKEIQRVSEYLEQSTVEKLMQVLQWQLMGQTASKLIEKQKAENQDLPAYQDPNWIIGAIVQIQQHEPRRWNISITNVTMKTVSRKMQLRYGTLQEL
;
A
#
# COMPACT_ATOMS: atom_id res chain seq x y z
N MET A 1 -6.67 6.82 -46.61
CA MET A 1 -5.64 6.01 -47.29
C MET A 1 -6.25 4.65 -47.70
N MET A 2 -6.64 4.46 -48.95
CA MET A 2 -6.88 3.12 -49.51
C MET A 2 -6.00 3.00 -50.75
N GLY A 3 -5.03 2.08 -50.77
CA GLY A 3 -4.21 1.89 -51.97
C GLY A 3 -3.04 0.91 -51.90
N ARG A 4 -2.47 0.61 -50.72
CA ARG A 4 -1.42 -0.43 -50.61
C ARG A 4 -1.41 -1.10 -49.23
N PRO A 5 -1.13 -2.42 -49.15
CA PRO A 5 -0.88 -3.07 -47.87
C PRO A 5 0.33 -2.43 -47.18
N ILE A 6 0.24 -2.22 -45.88
CA ILE A 6 1.35 -1.69 -45.07
C ILE A 6 2.26 -2.88 -44.77
N THR A 7 3.53 -2.79 -45.19
CA THR A 7 4.50 -3.82 -44.84
C THR A 7 4.82 -3.78 -43.35
N LEU A 8 5.31 -4.90 -42.78
CA LEU A 8 5.71 -4.95 -41.38
C LEU A 8 6.76 -3.88 -41.04
N GLU A 9 7.73 -3.69 -41.93
CA GLU A 9 8.80 -2.71 -41.75
C GLU A 9 8.29 -1.26 -41.78
N GLU A 10 7.43 -0.92 -42.75
CA GLU A 10 6.81 0.40 -42.82
C GLU A 10 5.94 0.68 -41.59
N GLY A 11 5.12 -0.30 -41.18
CA GLY A 11 4.25 -0.18 -40.02
C GLY A 11 5.03 -0.03 -38.72
N MET A 12 6.11 -0.81 -38.54
CA MET A 12 6.98 -0.69 -37.36
C MET A 12 7.71 0.66 -37.33
N SER A 13 8.17 1.18 -38.48
CA SER A 13 8.78 2.50 -38.56
C SER A 13 7.81 3.62 -38.16
N ILE A 14 6.55 3.54 -38.62
CA ILE A 14 5.48 4.47 -38.21
C ILE A 14 5.24 4.38 -36.69
N LEU A 15 5.14 3.17 -36.14
CA LEU A 15 4.90 3.00 -34.71
C LEU A 15 6.09 3.46 -33.87
N GLU A 16 7.31 3.29 -34.35
CA GLU A 16 8.52 3.70 -33.63
C GLU A 16 8.57 5.22 -33.43
N GLU A 17 8.13 6.00 -34.43
CA GLU A 17 7.95 7.45 -34.32
C GLU A 17 7.05 7.80 -33.10
N GLY A 18 5.91 7.11 -32.98
CA GLY A 18 4.97 7.29 -31.88
C GLY A 18 5.53 6.82 -30.54
N ILE A 19 6.23 5.67 -30.51
CA ILE A 19 6.81 5.10 -29.29
C ILE A 19 7.90 6.01 -28.73
N VAL A 20 8.81 6.50 -29.56
CA VAL A 20 9.89 7.42 -29.14
C VAL A 20 9.30 8.70 -28.55
N ARG A 21 8.28 9.28 -29.18
CA ARG A 21 7.56 10.45 -28.65
C ARG A 21 6.84 10.12 -27.34
N ALA A 22 6.17 8.98 -27.25
CA ALA A 22 5.45 8.58 -26.04
C ALA A 22 6.39 8.37 -24.86
N LYS A 23 7.61 7.88 -25.08
CA LYS A 23 8.66 7.77 -24.04
C LYS A 23 9.00 9.12 -23.39
N MET A 24 8.79 10.25 -24.07
CA MET A 24 8.96 11.59 -23.46
C MET A 24 7.95 11.85 -22.33
N ILE A 25 6.83 11.11 -22.24
CA ILE A 25 5.89 11.23 -21.11
C ILE A 25 6.57 10.87 -19.78
N LEU A 26 7.58 9.98 -19.80
CA LEU A 26 8.38 9.69 -18.62
C LEU A 26 9.10 10.91 -18.06
N ASP A 27 9.37 11.90 -18.91
CA ASP A 27 10.09 13.13 -18.57
C ASP A 27 9.14 14.25 -18.16
N GLY A 28 7.85 13.95 -18.00
CA GLY A 28 6.82 14.89 -17.57
C GLY A 28 6.13 15.65 -18.70
N TYR A 29 6.40 15.32 -19.97
CA TYR A 29 5.66 15.88 -21.09
C TYR A 29 4.25 15.27 -21.16
N PRO A 30 3.17 16.07 -21.09
CA PRO A 30 1.82 15.51 -21.13
C PRO A 30 1.50 14.95 -22.52
N SER A 31 0.75 13.85 -22.57
CA SER A 31 0.37 13.21 -23.83
C SER A 31 -0.36 14.15 -24.80
N SER A 32 -1.11 15.13 -24.30
CA SER A 32 -1.83 16.12 -25.12
C SER A 32 -0.91 17.15 -25.79
N ALA A 33 0.28 17.41 -25.22
CA ALA A 33 1.29 18.25 -25.87
C ALA A 33 2.10 17.46 -26.91
N LEU A 34 2.16 16.14 -26.76
CA LEU A 34 2.93 15.26 -27.62
C LEU A 34 2.15 14.74 -28.81
N PHE A 35 0.82 14.66 -28.75
CA PHE A 35 0.00 14.08 -29.82
C PHE A 35 -1.29 14.87 -30.04
N THR A 36 -1.55 15.23 -31.29
CA THR A 36 -2.88 15.61 -31.75
C THR A 36 -3.78 14.37 -31.89
N ALA A 37 -5.10 14.58 -31.95
CA ALA A 37 -6.04 13.49 -32.18
C ALA A 37 -5.79 12.77 -33.52
N GLU A 38 -5.43 13.52 -34.56
CA GLU A 38 -5.11 12.96 -35.89
C GLU A 38 -3.85 12.09 -35.85
N GLU A 39 -2.77 12.56 -35.21
CA GLU A 39 -1.56 11.76 -35.03
C GLU A 39 -1.80 10.52 -34.17
N TYR A 40 -2.61 10.64 -33.12
CA TYR A 40 -2.97 9.50 -32.29
C TYR A 40 -3.73 8.43 -33.09
N MET A 41 -4.69 8.86 -33.92
CA MET A 41 -5.43 7.97 -34.80
C MET A 41 -4.54 7.34 -35.87
N LYS A 42 -3.54 8.06 -36.40
CA LYS A 42 -2.54 7.50 -37.33
C LYS A 42 -1.86 6.24 -36.75
N PHE A 43 -1.46 6.26 -35.48
CA PHE A 43 -0.82 5.09 -34.86
C PHE A 43 -1.80 3.94 -34.60
N TYR A 44 -3.01 4.25 -34.12
CA TYR A 44 -4.07 3.25 -33.94
C TYR A 44 -4.45 2.58 -35.26
N ASP A 45 -4.70 3.37 -36.31
CA ASP A 45 -5.07 2.89 -37.64
C ASP A 45 -3.95 2.02 -38.23
N CYS A 46 -2.68 2.38 -38.00
CA CYS A 46 -1.55 1.55 -38.39
C CYS A 46 -1.63 0.14 -37.77
N VAL A 47 -1.81 0.04 -36.44
CA VAL A 47 -1.98 -1.25 -35.76
C VAL A 47 -3.21 -2.00 -36.29
N TYR A 48 -4.34 -1.30 -36.43
CA TYR A 48 -5.60 -1.86 -36.94
C TYR A 48 -5.41 -2.47 -38.33
N TYR A 49 -4.85 -1.72 -39.28
CA TYR A 49 -4.64 -2.18 -40.64
C TYR A 49 -3.63 -3.33 -40.71
N MET A 50 -2.53 -3.28 -39.96
CA MET A 50 -1.57 -4.38 -39.89
C MET A 50 -2.21 -5.68 -39.37
N CYS A 51 -3.16 -5.59 -38.42
CA CYS A 51 -3.86 -6.74 -37.88
C CYS A 51 -4.97 -7.32 -38.78
N ILE A 52 -5.49 -6.53 -39.74
CA ILE A 52 -6.59 -6.94 -40.62
C ILE A 52 -6.11 -7.31 -42.02
N GLN A 53 -5.06 -6.64 -42.53
CA GLN A 53 -4.48 -6.93 -43.84
C GLN A 53 -3.90 -8.35 -43.94
N HIS A 54 -3.38 -8.87 -42.83
CA HIS A 54 -2.92 -10.25 -42.74
C HIS A 54 -3.80 -11.03 -41.74
N GLN A 55 -4.60 -11.97 -42.23
CA GLN A 55 -5.40 -12.92 -41.42
C GLN A 55 -4.55 -13.89 -40.57
N LEU A 56 -3.24 -13.72 -40.50
CA LEU A 56 -2.31 -14.63 -39.82
C LEU A 56 -1.94 -14.09 -38.43
N CYS A 57 -1.94 -15.00 -37.44
CA CYS A 57 -1.68 -14.75 -36.02
C CYS A 57 -0.32 -14.05 -35.74
N ASP A 58 0.65 -14.21 -36.64
CA ASP A 58 2.04 -13.78 -36.47
C ASP A 58 2.19 -12.27 -36.31
N GLN A 59 1.44 -11.45 -37.07
CA GLN A 59 1.56 -9.99 -37.00
C GLN A 59 1.09 -9.42 -35.66
N SER A 60 -0.02 -9.94 -35.11
CA SER A 60 -0.47 -9.55 -33.77
C SER A 60 0.54 -9.91 -32.70
N LEU A 61 1.23 -11.05 -32.83
CA LEU A 61 2.27 -11.45 -31.89
C LEU A 61 3.47 -10.49 -31.93
N HIS A 62 3.93 -10.12 -33.13
CA HIS A 62 5.01 -9.13 -33.28
C HIS A 62 4.65 -7.77 -32.68
N LEU A 63 3.42 -7.30 -32.88
CA LEU A 63 2.95 -6.03 -32.31
C LEU A 63 2.82 -6.10 -30.78
N SER A 64 2.29 -7.20 -30.23
CA SER A 64 2.24 -7.42 -28.78
C SER A 64 3.65 -7.46 -28.17
N GLN A 65 4.60 -8.16 -28.80
CA GLN A 65 5.99 -8.19 -28.37
C GLN A 65 6.64 -6.81 -28.43
N ARG A 66 6.38 -6.02 -29.48
CA ARG A 66 6.91 -4.66 -29.60
C ARG A 66 6.38 -3.75 -28.49
N PHE A 67 5.10 -3.84 -28.16
CA PHE A 67 4.48 -3.12 -27.05
C PHE A 67 5.17 -3.46 -25.72
N THR A 68 5.31 -4.75 -25.40
CA THR A 68 6.02 -5.21 -24.20
C THR A 68 7.46 -4.69 -24.16
N ARG A 69 8.22 -4.82 -25.26
CA ARG A 69 9.59 -4.31 -25.33
C ARG A 69 9.66 -2.80 -25.12
N ALA A 70 8.72 -2.04 -25.67
CA ALA A 70 8.69 -0.58 -25.48
C ALA A 70 8.56 -0.22 -23.99
N LEU A 71 7.73 -0.93 -23.24
CA LEU A 71 7.57 -0.75 -21.80
C LEU A 71 8.86 -1.11 -21.04
N GLU A 72 9.43 -2.28 -21.32
CA GLU A 72 10.66 -2.78 -20.68
C GLU A 72 11.88 -1.89 -20.95
N GLU A 73 12.05 -1.43 -22.19
CA GLU A 73 13.08 -0.46 -22.58
C GLU A 73 12.92 0.85 -21.81
N SER A 74 11.68 1.32 -21.64
CA SER A 74 11.39 2.57 -20.94
C SER A 74 11.70 2.47 -19.45
N ILE A 75 11.38 1.33 -18.83
CA ILE A 75 11.75 1.04 -17.44
C ILE A 75 13.28 0.97 -17.29
N SER A 76 13.95 0.22 -18.17
CA SER A 76 15.38 -0.03 -18.10
C SER A 76 16.22 1.22 -18.36
N SER A 77 15.79 2.08 -19.29
CA SER A 77 16.55 3.27 -19.68
C SER A 77 16.26 4.51 -18.85
N ARG A 78 15.08 4.63 -18.23
CA ARG A 78 14.67 5.84 -17.49
C ARG A 78 14.33 5.58 -16.04
N VAL A 79 13.43 4.64 -15.75
CA VAL A 79 12.93 4.38 -14.38
C VAL A 79 14.04 3.84 -13.48
N LEU A 80 14.68 2.73 -13.89
CA LEU A 80 15.72 2.12 -13.05
C LEU A 80 16.90 3.07 -12.78
N PRO A 81 17.46 3.79 -13.79
CA PRO A 81 18.50 4.77 -13.54
C PRO A 81 18.06 5.91 -12.62
N SER A 82 16.80 6.36 -12.68
CA SER A 82 16.34 7.46 -11.81
C SER A 82 16.25 7.04 -10.34
N LEU A 83 16.03 5.75 -10.05
CA LEU A 83 16.01 5.20 -8.70
C LEU A 83 17.41 4.94 -8.12
N GLN A 84 18.44 4.84 -8.96
CA GLN A 84 19.80 4.54 -8.52
C GLN A 84 20.33 5.63 -7.56
N GLY A 85 21.02 5.20 -6.51
CA GLY A 85 21.61 6.09 -5.50
C GLY A 85 20.63 6.74 -4.52
N LYS A 86 19.31 6.67 -4.75
CA LYS A 86 18.29 7.27 -3.85
C LYS A 86 17.94 6.32 -2.69
N ASN A 87 17.62 6.89 -1.53
CA ASN A 87 17.29 6.15 -0.30
C ASN A 87 16.16 6.86 0.48
N GLY A 88 15.45 6.13 1.35
CA GLY A 88 14.43 6.70 2.23
C GLY A 88 13.35 7.47 1.47
N ALA A 89 12.93 8.63 2.00
CA ALA A 89 11.87 9.45 1.42
C ALA A 89 12.15 9.91 -0.03
N SER A 90 13.40 10.19 -0.40
CA SER A 90 13.74 10.62 -1.77
C SER A 90 13.57 9.50 -2.80
N LEU A 91 13.85 8.25 -2.40
CA LEU A 91 13.58 7.07 -3.22
C LEU A 91 12.07 6.89 -3.44
N LEU A 92 11.27 7.01 -2.39
CA LEU A 92 9.82 6.88 -2.47
C LEU A 92 9.19 7.97 -3.34
N LYS A 93 9.64 9.22 -3.22
CA LYS A 93 9.17 10.34 -4.06
C LYS A 93 9.49 10.12 -5.54
N GLU A 94 10.70 9.66 -5.83
CA GLU A 94 11.09 9.34 -7.20
C GLU A 94 10.25 8.19 -7.76
N LEU A 95 10.07 7.11 -6.98
CA LEU A 95 9.28 5.96 -7.39
C LEU A 95 7.84 6.35 -7.73
N THR A 96 7.17 7.12 -6.86
CA THR A 96 5.77 7.50 -7.08
C THR A 96 5.63 8.42 -8.29
N SER A 97 6.57 9.35 -8.49
CA SER A 97 6.62 10.21 -9.66
C SER A 97 6.83 9.40 -10.94
N MET A 98 7.84 8.53 -10.98
CA MET A 98 8.12 7.69 -12.15
C MET A 98 6.98 6.72 -12.45
N TRP A 99 6.33 6.16 -11.42
CA TRP A 99 5.18 5.30 -11.60
C TRP A 99 3.99 6.04 -12.20
N ALA A 100 3.70 7.28 -11.77
CA ALA A 100 2.64 8.10 -12.34
C ALA A 100 2.92 8.46 -13.82
N ASN A 101 4.15 8.84 -14.13
CA ASN A 101 4.57 9.13 -15.51
C ASN A 101 4.51 7.86 -16.37
N TYR A 102 4.98 6.72 -15.85
CA TYR A 102 4.93 5.43 -16.54
C TYR A 102 3.49 5.00 -16.82
N LYS A 103 2.55 5.12 -15.86
CA LYS A 103 1.13 4.84 -16.11
C LYS A 103 0.56 5.70 -17.24
N SER A 104 0.94 6.97 -17.29
CA SER A 104 0.52 7.89 -18.35
C SER A 104 1.09 7.50 -19.72
N MET A 105 2.37 7.15 -19.78
CA MET A 105 3.03 6.62 -20.98
C MET A 105 2.39 5.31 -21.44
N ALA A 106 2.22 4.35 -20.53
CA ALA A 106 1.64 3.05 -20.81
C ALA A 106 0.20 3.15 -21.30
N LYS A 107 -0.59 4.11 -20.78
CA LYS A 107 -1.94 4.41 -21.28
C LYS A 107 -1.91 4.98 -22.70
N CYS A 108 -0.98 5.89 -22.99
CA CYS A 108 -0.78 6.45 -24.33
C CYS A 108 -0.41 5.35 -25.34
N LEU A 109 0.62 4.56 -25.04
CA LEU A 109 1.01 3.40 -25.84
C LEU A 109 -0.13 2.39 -25.98
N GLY A 110 -0.82 2.07 -24.89
CA GLY A 110 -1.95 1.15 -24.89
C GLY A 110 -3.08 1.59 -25.83
N GLY A 111 -3.23 2.88 -26.09
CA GLY A 111 -4.18 3.35 -27.09
C GLY A 111 -3.71 3.17 -28.54
N PHE A 112 -2.41 3.29 -28.84
CA PHE A 112 -1.89 2.92 -30.16
C PHE A 112 -2.16 1.45 -30.45
N PHE A 113 -1.94 0.60 -29.45
CA PHE A 113 -2.07 -0.85 -29.56
C PHE A 113 -3.45 -1.39 -29.20
N LEU A 114 -4.44 -0.52 -28.96
CA LEU A 114 -5.74 -0.91 -28.36
C LEU A 114 -6.47 -2.02 -29.13
N TYR A 115 -6.26 -2.09 -30.45
CA TYR A 115 -6.85 -3.16 -31.27
C TYR A 115 -6.39 -4.58 -30.85
N LEU A 116 -5.21 -4.71 -30.23
CA LEU A 116 -4.69 -5.98 -29.72
C LEU A 116 -5.43 -6.47 -28.46
N ASP A 117 -6.06 -5.57 -27.70
CA ASP A 117 -6.72 -5.87 -26.42
C ASP A 117 -8.05 -6.64 -26.56
N ARG A 118 -8.32 -7.16 -27.76
CA ARG A 118 -9.53 -7.93 -28.06
C ARG A 118 -9.41 -9.36 -27.50
N PRO A 119 -10.48 -9.90 -26.87
CA PRO A 119 -10.42 -11.14 -26.10
C PRO A 119 -10.07 -12.40 -26.91
N TYR A 120 -10.16 -12.37 -28.24
CA TYR A 120 -9.75 -13.47 -29.12
C TYR A 120 -8.30 -13.36 -29.63
N ARG A 121 -7.55 -12.33 -29.23
CA ARG A 121 -6.15 -12.09 -29.68
C ARG A 121 -5.13 -12.15 -28.54
N THR A 122 -5.48 -11.68 -27.34
CA THR A 122 -4.60 -11.73 -26.18
C THR A 122 -5.30 -12.35 -24.98
N ALA A 123 -4.59 -13.21 -24.25
CA ALA A 123 -5.07 -13.80 -23.00
C ALA A 123 -4.94 -12.83 -21.81
N THR A 124 -4.27 -11.68 -21.99
CA THR A 124 -3.99 -10.72 -20.93
C THR A 124 -4.12 -9.31 -21.50
N SER A 125 -4.73 -8.40 -20.72
CA SER A 125 -4.94 -7.04 -21.20
C SER A 125 -3.62 -6.27 -21.32
N LEU A 126 -3.56 -5.27 -22.21
CA LEU A 126 -2.41 -4.38 -22.35
C LEU A 126 -2.10 -3.64 -21.04
N ARG A 127 -3.13 -3.33 -20.26
CA ARG A 127 -2.99 -2.77 -18.92
C ARG A 127 -2.25 -3.74 -18.00
N ASP A 128 -2.67 -5.00 -17.94
CA ASP A 128 -2.05 -6.00 -17.08
C ASP A 128 -0.62 -6.32 -17.51
N VAL A 129 -0.33 -6.34 -18.82
CA VAL A 129 1.05 -6.40 -19.35
C VAL A 129 1.88 -5.23 -18.82
N SER A 130 1.35 -4.00 -18.89
CA SER A 130 2.06 -2.81 -18.43
C SER A 130 2.39 -2.85 -16.94
N PHE A 131 1.47 -3.32 -16.11
CA PHE A 131 1.69 -3.47 -14.66
C PHE A 131 2.69 -4.59 -14.36
N ARG A 132 2.60 -5.73 -15.06
CA ARG A 132 3.56 -6.83 -14.95
C ARG A 132 4.98 -6.39 -15.27
N CYS A 133 5.20 -5.71 -16.40
CA CYS A 133 6.55 -5.24 -16.77
C CYS A 133 7.18 -4.36 -15.67
N PHE A 134 6.41 -3.41 -15.13
CA PHE A 134 6.91 -2.53 -14.07
C PHE A 134 7.22 -3.32 -12.79
N ARG A 135 6.31 -4.19 -12.38
CA ARG A 135 6.47 -5.02 -11.19
C ARG A 135 7.69 -5.94 -11.30
N ASP A 136 7.84 -6.62 -12.44
CA ASP A 136 8.86 -7.63 -12.62
C ASP A 136 10.28 -7.02 -12.72
N LEU A 137 10.39 -5.82 -13.29
CA LEU A 137 11.68 -5.14 -13.43
C LEU A 137 12.04 -4.24 -12.24
N VAL A 138 11.06 -3.59 -11.61
CA VAL A 138 11.30 -2.64 -10.52
C VAL A 138 11.13 -3.30 -9.15
N CYS A 139 9.97 -3.91 -8.88
CA CYS A 139 9.65 -4.42 -7.55
C CYS A 139 10.49 -5.65 -7.18
N ASN A 140 10.69 -6.59 -8.10
CA ASN A 140 11.49 -7.80 -7.81
C ASN A 140 12.90 -7.48 -7.26
N THR A 141 13.49 -6.36 -7.68
CA THR A 141 14.84 -5.94 -7.25
C THR A 141 14.80 -4.97 -6.07
N HIS A 142 13.87 -4.00 -6.07
CA HIS A 142 13.90 -2.89 -5.13
C HIS A 142 12.93 -3.04 -3.95
N TYR A 143 12.04 -4.03 -3.95
CA TYR A 143 10.95 -4.11 -2.98
C TYR A 143 11.40 -4.07 -1.50
N PRO A 144 12.40 -4.84 -1.04
CA PRO A 144 12.84 -4.75 0.36
C PRO A 144 13.24 -3.34 0.76
N LYS A 145 14.00 -2.66 -0.10
CA LYS A 145 14.45 -1.28 0.11
C LYS A 145 13.28 -0.28 0.13
N LEU A 146 12.28 -0.49 -0.72
CA LEU A 146 11.07 0.33 -0.77
C LEU A 146 10.22 0.13 0.49
N GLN A 147 10.07 -1.11 0.93
CA GLN A 147 9.37 -1.46 2.16
C GLN A 147 10.05 -0.81 3.37
N ASP A 148 11.37 -0.99 3.54
CA ASP A 148 12.13 -0.39 4.63
C ASP A 148 12.01 1.14 4.66
N ALA A 149 12.10 1.79 3.50
CA ALA A 149 11.92 3.22 3.37
C ALA A 149 10.50 3.68 3.76
N ALA A 150 9.47 2.90 3.41
CA ALA A 150 8.08 3.20 3.74
C ALA A 150 7.82 3.06 5.25
N ILE A 151 8.34 2.01 5.88
CA ILE A 151 8.25 1.82 7.34
C ILE A 151 8.99 2.95 8.08
N ALA A 152 10.19 3.31 7.62
CA ALA A 152 10.95 4.43 8.19
C ALA A 152 10.16 5.75 8.10
N LEU A 153 9.47 6.00 6.97
CA LEU A 153 8.65 7.19 6.78
C LEU A 153 7.41 7.21 7.70
N ILE A 154 6.78 6.06 7.93
CA ILE A 154 5.68 5.92 8.92
C ILE A 154 6.20 6.23 10.33
N ASN A 155 7.36 5.69 10.70
CA ASN A 155 7.97 5.96 11.98
C ASN A 155 8.35 7.43 12.16
N GLN A 156 8.79 8.10 11.09
CA GLN A 156 9.02 9.54 11.11
C GLN A 156 7.72 10.33 11.35
N ASP A 157 6.59 9.96 10.72
CA ASP A 157 5.28 10.57 10.99
C ASP A 157 4.78 10.30 12.43
N ARG A 158 5.27 9.22 13.07
CA ARG A 158 5.00 8.93 14.49
C ARG A 158 5.66 9.91 15.43
N THR A 159 6.94 10.21 15.20
CA THR A 159 7.80 10.95 16.11
C THR A 159 7.95 12.45 15.80
N GLU A 160 7.80 12.87 14.55
CA GLU A 160 8.05 14.25 14.08
C GLU A 160 6.77 14.96 13.57
N ASN A 161 6.78 16.30 13.52
CA ASN A 161 5.79 17.15 12.84
C ASN A 161 6.05 17.20 11.30
N PRO A 162 5.09 17.67 10.49
CA PRO A 162 4.37 16.85 9.51
C PRO A 162 5.27 16.18 8.44
N THR A 163 5.14 14.85 8.32
CA THR A 163 5.58 14.13 7.12
C THR A 163 4.58 14.35 5.99
N ASP A 164 5.03 14.29 4.74
CA ASP A 164 4.15 14.34 3.58
C ASP A 164 3.28 13.06 3.51
N ARG A 165 2.11 13.09 4.15
CA ARG A 165 1.16 11.97 4.16
C ARG A 165 0.58 11.67 2.79
N SER A 166 0.65 12.62 1.84
CA SER A 166 0.29 12.34 0.46
C SER A 166 1.25 11.33 -0.16
N LEU A 167 2.55 11.40 0.16
CA LEU A 167 3.53 10.40 -0.26
C LEU A 167 3.22 9.03 0.33
N LEU A 168 2.88 8.94 1.62
CA LEU A 168 2.46 7.69 2.26
C LEU A 168 1.22 7.09 1.59
N LYS A 169 0.23 7.92 1.24
CA LYS A 169 -0.95 7.47 0.49
C LYS A 169 -0.57 6.95 -0.89
N CYS A 170 0.27 7.67 -1.63
CA CYS A 170 0.76 7.24 -2.94
C CYS A 170 1.51 5.91 -2.88
N ILE A 171 2.34 5.69 -1.86
CA ILE A 171 3.08 4.44 -1.66
C ILE A 171 2.15 3.28 -1.28
N SER A 172 1.17 3.51 -0.40
CA SER A 172 0.16 2.50 -0.07
C SER A 172 -0.60 2.08 -1.34
N THR A 173 -1.09 3.04 -2.11
CA THR A 173 -1.77 2.79 -3.39
C THR A 173 -0.85 2.06 -4.39
N PHE A 174 0.43 2.42 -4.45
CA PHE A 174 1.41 1.72 -5.27
C PHE A 174 1.52 0.24 -4.88
N PHE A 175 1.66 -0.10 -3.59
CA PHE A 175 1.75 -1.49 -3.16
C PHE A 175 0.46 -2.28 -3.40
N VAL A 176 -0.71 -1.64 -3.24
CA VAL A 176 -1.99 -2.24 -3.64
C VAL A 176 -1.97 -2.56 -5.13
N GLU A 177 -1.62 -1.59 -5.98
CA GLU A 177 -1.55 -1.77 -7.44
C GLU A 177 -0.56 -2.86 -7.86
N MET A 178 0.59 -2.97 -7.18
CA MET A 178 1.57 -4.02 -7.44
C MET A 178 1.13 -5.41 -6.97
N GLY A 179 0.26 -5.47 -5.94
CA GLY A 179 -0.34 -6.70 -5.42
C GLY A 179 -1.50 -7.23 -6.26
N ILE A 180 -1.97 -6.49 -7.28
CA ILE A 180 -3.01 -6.98 -8.20
C ILE A 180 -2.39 -8.01 -9.16
N GLY A 181 -2.79 -9.27 -9.00
CA GLY A 181 -2.34 -10.35 -9.87
C GLY A 181 -2.42 -11.70 -9.19
N LYS A 182 -2.26 -12.76 -9.98
CA LYS A 182 -2.09 -14.10 -9.43
C LYS A 182 -0.70 -14.21 -8.80
N ASP A 183 -0.61 -14.80 -7.62
CA ASP A 183 0.64 -15.13 -6.92
C ASP A 183 1.51 -13.91 -6.55
N THR A 184 0.90 -12.72 -6.34
CA THR A 184 1.60 -11.52 -5.87
C THR A 184 1.12 -11.06 -4.50
N TYR A 185 2.05 -10.91 -3.56
CA TYR A 185 1.76 -10.61 -2.15
C TYR A 185 2.36 -9.27 -1.69
N TYR A 186 2.63 -8.35 -2.62
CA TYR A 186 3.33 -7.08 -2.33
C TYR A 186 2.64 -6.21 -1.29
N TYR A 187 1.31 -6.13 -1.31
CA TYR A 187 0.56 -5.40 -0.28
C TYR A 187 0.50 -6.20 1.03
N ASP A 188 0.30 -7.51 0.98
CA ASP A 188 0.25 -8.36 2.18
C ASP A 188 1.59 -8.35 2.94
N ASP A 189 2.71 -8.38 2.23
CA ASP A 189 4.05 -8.28 2.80
C ASP A 189 4.27 -6.92 3.44
N TYR A 190 3.83 -5.85 2.77
CA TYR A 190 3.88 -4.48 3.29
C TYR A 190 3.01 -4.32 4.54
N GLU A 191 1.78 -4.85 4.53
CA GLU A 191 0.88 -4.86 5.68
C GLU A 191 1.49 -5.61 6.86
N ARG A 192 2.06 -6.80 6.62
CA ARG A 192 2.75 -7.58 7.67
C ARG A 192 3.91 -6.82 8.28
N ALA A 193 4.72 -6.14 7.46
CA ALA A 193 5.82 -5.32 7.93
C ALA A 193 5.32 -4.15 8.79
N ILE A 194 4.26 -3.44 8.36
CA ILE A 194 3.66 -2.35 9.14
C ILE A 194 3.14 -2.87 10.48
N LEU A 195 2.40 -3.98 10.50
CA LEU A 195 1.84 -4.54 11.73
C LEU A 195 2.95 -4.97 12.72
N ALA A 196 4.02 -5.59 12.23
CA ALA A 196 5.15 -6.00 13.05
C ALA A 196 5.93 -4.82 13.63
N ASP A 197 6.22 -3.80 12.81
CA ASP A 197 6.87 -2.57 13.24
C ASP A 197 6.02 -1.81 14.27
N THR A 198 4.72 -1.67 14.00
CA THR A 198 3.76 -1.02 14.91
C THR A 198 3.68 -1.75 16.25
N SER A 199 3.61 -3.08 16.21
CA SER A 199 3.62 -3.92 17.41
C SER A 199 4.88 -3.67 18.26
N SER A 200 6.04 -3.61 17.62
CA SER A 200 7.32 -3.40 18.29
C SER A 200 7.43 -1.99 18.88
N TYR A 201 7.01 -0.97 18.13
CA TYR A 201 6.98 0.42 18.56
C TYR A 201 6.12 0.61 19.83
N TYR A 202 4.88 0.13 19.80
CA TYR A 202 3.96 0.30 20.93
C TYR A 202 4.24 -0.62 22.12
N SER A 203 4.84 -1.80 21.91
CA SER A 203 5.31 -2.66 23.00
C SER A 203 6.41 -1.97 23.83
N ARG A 204 7.34 -1.28 23.14
CA ARG A 204 8.40 -0.49 23.78
C ARG A 204 7.82 0.70 24.55
N LEU A 205 6.95 1.50 23.92
CA LEU A 205 6.30 2.63 24.60
C LEU A 205 5.49 2.19 25.82
N ALA A 206 4.73 1.10 25.70
CA ALA A 206 3.96 0.55 26.82
C ALA A 206 4.88 0.18 28.00
N SER A 207 6.03 -0.42 27.73
CA SER A 207 7.00 -0.79 28.76
C SER A 207 7.62 0.44 29.43
N GLU A 208 7.95 1.48 28.65
CA GLU A 208 8.46 2.76 29.16
C GLU A 208 7.41 3.47 30.04
N TRP A 209 6.17 3.57 29.58
CA TRP A 209 5.08 4.21 30.32
C TRP A 209 4.69 3.46 31.60
N LEU A 210 4.71 2.13 31.58
CA LEU A 210 4.47 1.33 32.79
C LEU A 210 5.45 1.66 33.92
N ALA A 211 6.71 1.93 33.57
CA ALA A 211 7.75 2.30 34.53
C ALA A 211 7.60 3.75 35.02
N LEU A 212 7.24 4.67 34.13
CA LEU A 212 7.28 6.11 34.39
C LEU A 212 5.97 6.71 34.92
N TYR A 213 4.82 6.22 34.45
CA TYR A 213 3.52 6.85 34.72
C TYR A 213 2.76 6.19 35.86
N SER A 214 1.82 6.95 36.45
CA SER A 214 0.77 6.37 37.31
C SER A 214 -0.18 5.51 36.48
N CYS A 215 -0.98 4.64 37.12
CA CYS A 215 -1.99 3.87 36.39
C CYS A 215 -3.01 4.75 35.65
N VAL A 216 -3.41 5.89 36.25
CA VAL A 216 -4.36 6.83 35.64
C VAL A 216 -3.75 7.51 34.41
N ASP A 217 -2.51 7.97 34.52
CA ASP A 217 -1.84 8.66 33.42
C ASP A 217 -1.51 7.69 32.27
N TYR A 218 -1.14 6.45 32.59
CA TYR A 218 -0.97 5.40 31.59
C TYR A 218 -2.24 5.18 30.76
N ILE A 219 -3.38 5.01 31.42
CA ILE A 219 -4.66 4.73 30.71
C ILE A 219 -5.06 5.92 29.84
N LYS A 220 -4.92 7.15 30.33
CA LYS A 220 -5.20 8.36 29.55
C LYS A 220 -4.30 8.47 28.33
N GLU A 221 -2.99 8.26 28.51
CA GLU A 221 -2.02 8.35 27.42
C GLU A 221 -2.27 7.25 26.39
N ALA A 222 -2.54 6.02 26.82
CA ALA A 222 -2.82 4.90 25.94
C ALA A 222 -4.12 5.10 25.13
N GLU A 223 -5.18 5.65 25.74
CA GLU A 223 -6.42 5.99 25.02
C GLU A 223 -6.18 7.09 23.98
N TRP A 224 -5.47 8.15 24.35
CA TRP A 224 -5.14 9.24 23.43
C TRP A 224 -4.28 8.75 22.26
N CYS A 225 -3.27 7.93 22.56
CA CYS A 225 -2.37 7.37 21.58
C CYS A 225 -3.09 6.45 20.59
N LEU A 226 -4.00 5.60 21.07
CA LEU A 226 -4.85 4.76 20.22
C LEU A 226 -5.62 5.61 19.21
N LYS A 227 -6.34 6.64 19.67
CA LYS A 227 -7.12 7.54 18.80
C LYS A 227 -6.24 8.25 17.78
N LYS A 228 -5.08 8.76 18.22
CA LYS A 228 -4.14 9.48 17.37
C LYS A 228 -3.56 8.58 16.27
N GLU A 229 -3.14 7.36 16.60
CA GLU A 229 -2.59 6.43 15.61
C GLU A 229 -3.66 6.02 14.59
N ILE A 230 -4.87 5.67 15.03
CA ILE A 230 -5.95 5.28 14.12
C ILE A 230 -6.30 6.41 13.17
N GLN A 231 -6.45 7.64 13.68
CA GLN A 231 -6.67 8.81 12.83
C GLN A 231 -5.53 8.98 11.82
N ARG A 232 -4.27 8.88 12.26
CA ARG A 232 -3.08 8.98 11.41
C ARG A 232 -3.09 7.95 10.28
N VAL A 233 -3.23 6.67 10.60
CA VAL A 233 -3.09 5.60 9.61
C VAL A 233 -4.29 5.55 8.65
N SER A 234 -5.45 6.04 9.07
CA SER A 234 -6.66 6.14 8.22
C SER A 234 -6.49 7.10 7.05
N GLU A 235 -5.55 8.04 7.14
CA GLU A 235 -5.29 8.99 6.05
C GLU A 235 -4.55 8.35 4.86
N TYR A 236 -3.81 7.26 5.07
CA TYR A 236 -2.95 6.69 4.03
C TYR A 236 -3.03 5.16 3.82
N LEU A 237 -3.49 4.36 4.79
CA LEU A 237 -3.62 2.91 4.64
C LEU A 237 -5.02 2.47 4.18
N GLU A 238 -5.15 1.21 3.75
CA GLU A 238 -6.44 0.59 3.47
C GLU A 238 -7.22 0.33 4.77
N GLN A 239 -8.55 0.44 4.71
CA GLN A 239 -9.42 0.28 5.87
C GLN A 239 -9.21 -1.06 6.60
N SER A 240 -9.01 -2.15 5.86
CA SER A 240 -8.75 -3.49 6.42
C SER A 240 -7.43 -3.54 7.21
N THR A 241 -6.42 -2.79 6.79
CA THR A 241 -5.13 -2.68 7.49
C THR A 241 -5.28 -1.83 8.75
N VAL A 242 -6.06 -0.75 8.71
CA VAL A 242 -6.37 0.09 9.88
C VAL A 242 -7.05 -0.75 10.97
N GLU A 243 -7.99 -1.62 10.61
CA GLU A 243 -8.67 -2.52 11.55
C GLU A 243 -7.71 -3.51 12.23
N LYS A 244 -6.75 -4.07 11.48
CA LYS A 244 -5.72 -4.96 12.02
C LYS A 244 -4.75 -4.19 12.92
N LEU A 245 -4.35 -2.98 12.53
CA LEU A 245 -3.50 -2.11 13.34
C LEU A 245 -4.16 -1.76 14.67
N MET A 246 -5.46 -1.44 14.67
CA MET A 246 -6.21 -1.20 15.89
C MET A 246 -6.13 -2.37 16.86
N GLN A 247 -6.32 -3.59 16.37
CA GLN A 247 -6.20 -4.80 17.20
C GLN A 247 -4.79 -4.97 17.77
N VAL A 248 -3.75 -4.71 16.96
CA VAL A 248 -2.36 -4.73 17.42
C VAL A 248 -2.13 -3.70 18.52
N LEU A 249 -2.57 -2.46 18.35
CA LEU A 249 -2.41 -1.41 19.35
C LEU A 249 -3.14 -1.74 20.66
N GLN A 250 -4.40 -2.15 20.58
CA GLN A 250 -5.18 -2.56 21.76
C GLN A 250 -4.51 -3.72 22.49
N TRP A 251 -3.95 -4.69 21.76
CA TRP A 251 -3.22 -5.79 22.36
C TRP A 251 -1.93 -5.33 23.05
N GLN A 252 -1.12 -4.48 22.41
CA GLN A 252 0.15 -4.02 22.98
C GLN A 252 -0.05 -3.08 24.17
N LEU A 253 -0.97 -2.11 24.06
CA LEU A 253 -1.18 -1.07 25.07
C LEU A 253 -2.05 -1.53 26.24
N MET A 254 -2.97 -2.46 26.02
CA MET A 254 -3.93 -2.90 27.06
C MET A 254 -3.85 -4.39 27.35
N GLY A 255 -3.81 -5.22 26.31
CA GLY A 255 -3.82 -6.68 26.47
C GLY A 255 -2.60 -7.22 27.21
N GLN A 256 -1.40 -6.88 26.74
CA GLN A 256 -0.13 -7.34 27.32
C GLN A 256 0.19 -6.70 28.67
N THR A 257 -0.24 -5.45 28.88
CA THR A 257 0.06 -4.67 30.07
C THR A 257 -0.95 -4.86 31.19
N ALA A 258 -2.14 -5.41 30.91
CA ALA A 258 -3.24 -5.54 31.88
C ALA A 258 -2.82 -6.09 33.24
N SER A 259 -2.11 -7.23 33.28
CA SER A 259 -1.70 -7.83 34.56
C SER A 259 -0.77 -6.92 35.36
N LYS A 260 0.21 -6.28 34.68
CA LYS A 260 1.15 -5.34 35.32
C LYS A 260 0.45 -4.08 35.82
N LEU A 261 -0.53 -3.58 35.07
CA LEU A 261 -1.34 -2.42 35.48
C LEU A 261 -2.19 -2.72 36.71
N ILE A 262 -2.82 -3.91 36.77
CA ILE A 262 -3.60 -4.33 37.93
C ILE A 262 -2.71 -4.48 39.17
N GLU A 263 -1.52 -5.07 39.03
CA GLU A 263 -0.55 -5.18 40.13
C GLU A 263 -0.06 -3.82 40.61
N LYS A 264 0.28 -2.93 39.67
CA LYS A 264 0.70 -1.56 39.97
C LYS A 264 -0.40 -0.77 40.65
N GLN A 265 -1.65 -0.87 40.20
CA GLN A 265 -2.80 -0.22 40.82
C GLN A 265 -2.99 -0.68 42.27
N LYS A 266 -2.84 -1.99 42.53
CA LYS A 266 -2.92 -2.52 43.90
C LYS A 266 -1.81 -1.95 44.79
N ALA A 267 -0.59 -1.82 44.26
CA ALA A 267 0.52 -1.19 44.99
C ALA A 267 0.26 0.31 45.24
N GLU A 268 -0.24 1.05 44.24
CA GLU A 268 -0.60 2.47 44.38
C GLU A 268 -1.74 2.70 45.40
N ASN A 269 -2.70 1.78 45.47
CA ASN A 269 -3.85 1.87 46.39
C ASN A 269 -3.54 1.44 47.84
N GLN A 270 -2.40 0.78 48.11
CA GLN A 270 -2.00 0.44 49.48
C GLN A 270 -1.76 1.68 50.36
N ASP A 271 -1.53 2.84 49.73
CA ASP A 271 -1.26 4.12 50.39
C ASP A 271 -2.47 5.09 50.43
N LEU A 272 -3.66 4.70 49.92
CA LEU A 272 -4.83 5.57 49.75
C LEU A 272 -6.06 5.16 50.58
N PRO A 273 -6.93 6.11 50.99
CA PRO A 273 -8.14 5.79 51.75
C PRO A 273 -9.11 4.90 50.95
N ALA A 274 -9.82 4.01 51.65
CA ALA A 274 -10.68 2.92 51.13
C ALA A 274 -11.90 3.32 50.26
N TYR A 275 -11.92 4.51 49.65
CA TYR A 275 -13.08 5.08 48.96
C TYR A 275 -13.04 4.95 47.43
N GLN A 276 -11.94 4.43 46.85
CA GLN A 276 -11.77 4.30 45.41
C GLN A 276 -12.03 2.85 44.98
N ASP A 277 -12.83 2.65 43.92
CA ASP A 277 -13.12 1.30 43.37
C ASP A 277 -11.80 0.57 43.07
N PRO A 278 -11.48 -0.52 43.78
CA PRO A 278 -10.18 -1.18 43.65
C PRO A 278 -9.97 -1.81 42.27
N ASN A 279 -11.01 -1.94 41.44
CA ASN A 279 -10.96 -2.58 40.13
C ASN A 279 -11.30 -1.63 38.97
N TRP A 280 -11.31 -0.30 39.17
CA TRP A 280 -11.67 0.65 38.11
C TRP A 280 -10.83 0.50 36.83
N ILE A 281 -9.56 0.09 36.95
CA ILE A 281 -8.67 -0.11 35.80
C ILE A 281 -9.14 -1.23 34.87
N ILE A 282 -9.78 -2.26 35.43
CA ILE A 282 -10.34 -3.38 34.65
C ILE A 282 -11.48 -2.85 33.80
N GLY A 283 -12.36 -2.01 34.36
CA GLY A 283 -13.41 -1.33 33.63
C GLY A 283 -12.87 -0.45 32.50
N ALA A 284 -11.82 0.34 32.78
CA ALA A 284 -11.19 1.21 31.77
C ALA A 284 -10.54 0.42 30.62
N ILE A 285 -9.80 -0.65 30.92
CA ILE A 285 -9.19 -1.54 29.93
C ILE A 285 -10.28 -2.15 29.03
N VAL A 286 -11.35 -2.68 29.64
CA VAL A 286 -12.47 -3.28 28.91
C VAL A 286 -13.16 -2.23 28.03
N GLN A 287 -13.38 -1.02 28.54
CA GLN A 287 -14.01 0.06 27.78
C GLN A 287 -13.18 0.46 26.55
N ILE A 288 -11.85 0.58 26.68
CA ILE A 288 -10.98 0.96 25.55
C ILE A 288 -10.86 -0.17 24.51
N GLN A 289 -10.97 -1.43 24.94
CA GLN A 289 -11.01 -2.58 24.03
C GLN A 289 -12.38 -2.72 23.33
N GLN A 290 -13.47 -2.24 23.94
CA GLN A 290 -14.84 -2.36 23.42
C GLN A 290 -15.34 -1.13 22.65
N HIS A 291 -14.87 0.08 22.97
CA HIS A 291 -15.12 1.26 22.18
C HIS A 291 -14.28 1.18 20.90
N GLU A 292 -14.96 1.37 19.75
CA GLU A 292 -14.46 1.54 18.36
C GLU A 292 -15.02 0.58 17.28
N PRO A 293 -15.66 -0.59 17.55
CA PRO A 293 -16.30 -1.38 16.48
C PRO A 293 -17.59 -0.76 15.91
N ARG A 294 -18.21 0.18 16.63
CA ARG A 294 -19.56 0.70 16.31
C ARG A 294 -19.59 2.07 15.65
N ARG A 295 -18.49 2.84 15.71
CA ARG A 295 -18.41 4.16 15.04
C ARG A 295 -17.95 4.05 13.58
N TRP A 296 -17.30 2.96 13.24
CA TRP A 296 -16.91 2.59 11.89
C TRP A 296 -17.63 1.28 11.59
N ASN A 297 -18.49 1.28 10.58
CA ASN A 297 -19.49 0.23 10.32
C ASN A 297 -18.82 -1.11 9.96
N ILE A 298 -18.32 -1.88 10.94
CA ILE A 298 -17.47 -3.06 10.71
C ILE A 298 -17.88 -4.21 11.64
N SER A 299 -18.21 -5.34 11.01
CA SER A 299 -18.58 -6.60 11.64
C SER A 299 -17.35 -7.34 12.14
N ILE A 300 -17.06 -7.29 13.44
CA ILE A 300 -15.98 -8.08 14.05
C ILE A 300 -16.52 -9.48 14.42
N THR A 301 -15.90 -10.53 13.87
CA THR A 301 -16.19 -11.92 14.26
C THR A 301 -15.77 -12.21 15.70
N ASN A 302 -16.75 -12.64 16.50
CA ASN A 302 -16.77 -12.85 17.95
C ASN A 302 -15.75 -13.83 18.58
N VAL A 303 -14.73 -14.32 17.87
CA VAL A 303 -13.93 -15.47 18.32
C VAL A 303 -12.74 -15.07 19.19
N THR A 304 -12.08 -13.95 18.92
CA THR A 304 -10.86 -13.53 19.64
C THR A 304 -11.19 -12.87 20.99
N MET A 305 -12.23 -12.02 21.03
CA MET A 305 -12.70 -11.40 22.28
C MET A 305 -13.24 -12.44 23.27
N LYS A 306 -13.93 -13.49 22.83
CA LYS A 306 -14.42 -14.55 23.72
C LYS A 306 -13.30 -15.31 24.39
N THR A 307 -12.18 -15.55 23.70
CA THR A 307 -11.03 -16.26 24.28
C THR A 307 -10.26 -15.42 25.29
N VAL A 308 -10.11 -14.12 25.05
CA VAL A 308 -9.46 -13.20 26.00
C VAL A 308 -10.37 -12.93 27.19
N SER A 309 -11.66 -12.68 26.96
CA SER A 309 -12.66 -12.48 28.01
C SER A 309 -12.85 -13.74 28.87
N ARG A 310 -12.86 -14.95 28.27
CA ARG A 310 -12.82 -16.21 29.05
C ARG A 310 -11.54 -16.37 29.83
N LYS A 311 -10.37 -16.05 29.27
CA LYS A 311 -9.09 -16.17 30.01
C LYS A 311 -8.98 -15.18 31.16
N MET A 312 -9.58 -13.98 31.04
CA MET A 312 -9.70 -13.02 32.13
C MET A 312 -10.75 -13.48 33.17
N GLN A 313 -11.93 -13.92 32.75
CA GLN A 313 -12.95 -14.45 33.67
C GLN A 313 -12.48 -15.72 34.43
N LEU A 314 -11.74 -16.62 33.78
CA LEU A 314 -11.20 -17.84 34.40
C LEU A 314 -10.03 -17.57 35.35
N ARG A 315 -9.27 -16.48 35.17
CA ARG A 315 -8.17 -16.11 36.08
C ARG A 315 -8.61 -15.25 37.26
N TYR A 316 -9.70 -14.50 37.13
CA TYR A 316 -10.15 -13.55 38.15
C TYR A 316 -11.52 -13.87 38.76
N GLY A 317 -12.27 -14.84 38.22
CA GLY A 317 -13.55 -15.32 38.76
C GLY A 317 -13.43 -16.15 40.06
N THR A 318 -12.22 -16.52 40.48
CA THR A 318 -11.96 -17.24 41.73
C THR A 318 -11.65 -16.35 42.94
N LEU A 319 -11.73 -15.02 42.80
CA LEU A 319 -11.50 -14.06 43.89
C LEU A 319 -12.79 -13.39 44.40
N GLN A 320 -13.97 -13.94 44.09
CA GLN A 320 -15.26 -13.50 44.64
C GLN A 320 -15.97 -14.53 45.54
N GLU A 321 -15.32 -15.67 45.83
CA GLU A 321 -15.76 -16.60 46.87
C GLU A 321 -14.60 -16.91 47.81
N LEU A 322 -14.29 -15.96 48.70
CA LEU A 322 -13.69 -16.08 50.05
C LEU A 322 -13.42 -14.66 50.61
#